data_AF-A0A5C7QI78-F1
#
_entry.id   AF-A0A5C7QI78-F1
#
_cell.length_a   1.000
_cell.length_b   1.000
_cell.length_c   1.000
_cell.angle_alpha   90.00
_cell.angle_beta   90.00
_cell.angle_gamma   90.00
#
_symmetry.space_group_name_H-M   'P 1'
#
loop_
_entity.id
_entity.type
_entity.pdbx_description
1 polymer ?
#
loop_
_entity_poly.entity_id
_entity_poly.type
_entity_poly.pdbx_seq_one_letter_code
_entity_poly.pdbx_strand_id
1 'polypeptide(L)'
;MTTIGSGGAIDVNGIVSQLMTVEQAPLTAIKKTLSGIQTKLSAMGRLQSSLSAFQSAAKSLMQADAWDVNKATSSDEAAVKATAGSGAITGVYDLVVNRLAQRQTLASPSLASATTVVGGGTLRIQLGTYDSGGNTFTAKPDTTEASIT
;
A
#
# COMPACT_ATOMS: atom_id res chain seq x y z
N MET A 1 -12.24 -22.48 -73.90
CA MET A 1 -12.24 -23.82 -74.52
C MET A 1 -11.29 -24.70 -73.74
N THR A 2 -11.83 -25.66 -73.00
CA THR A 2 -11.06 -26.67 -72.29
C THR A 2 -10.52 -27.64 -73.34
N THR A 3 -9.22 -27.63 -73.57
CA THR A 3 -8.55 -28.71 -74.28
C THR A 3 -8.38 -29.87 -73.31
N ILE A 4 -9.36 -30.78 -73.30
CA ILE A 4 -9.21 -32.11 -72.71
C ILE A 4 -8.35 -32.91 -73.69
N GLY A 5 -7.03 -32.75 -73.54
CA GLY A 5 -6.03 -33.56 -74.22
C GLY A 5 -5.98 -34.94 -73.58
N SER A 6 -6.23 -35.96 -74.39
CA SER A 6 -6.08 -37.37 -74.04
C SER A 6 -4.67 -37.69 -73.54
N GLY A 7 -4.55 -38.33 -72.38
CA GLY A 7 -3.35 -39.08 -72.00
C GLY A 7 -2.93 -38.90 -70.54
N GLY A 8 -3.28 -39.87 -69.70
CA GLY A 8 -2.50 -40.23 -68.51
C GLY A 8 -2.71 -39.38 -67.27
N ALA A 9 -3.24 -40.04 -66.23
CA ALA A 9 -3.41 -39.54 -64.86
C ALA A 9 -4.31 -38.29 -64.75
N ILE A 10 -5.60 -38.53 -64.52
CA ILE A 10 -6.40 -37.55 -63.78
C ILE A 10 -5.60 -37.26 -62.51
N ASP A 11 -5.06 -36.06 -62.39
CA ASP A 11 -4.43 -35.59 -61.16
C ASP A 11 -5.55 -35.33 -60.15
N VAL A 12 -6.11 -36.43 -59.65
CA VAL A 12 -7.14 -36.44 -58.62
C VAL A 12 -6.59 -35.72 -57.39
N ASN A 13 -5.28 -35.82 -57.12
CA ASN A 13 -4.62 -35.08 -56.05
C ASN A 13 -4.64 -33.56 -56.29
N GLY A 14 -4.34 -33.11 -57.51
CA GLY A 14 -4.40 -31.70 -57.90
C GLY A 14 -5.81 -31.12 -57.83
N ILE A 15 -6.82 -31.84 -58.32
CA ILE A 15 -8.23 -31.41 -58.28
C ILE A 15 -8.78 -31.44 -56.84
N VAL A 16 -8.45 -32.47 -56.05
CA VAL A 16 -8.85 -32.55 -54.63
C VAL A 16 -8.15 -31.47 -53.80
N SER A 17 -6.88 -31.16 -54.08
CA SER A 17 -6.17 -30.06 -53.44
C SER A 17 -6.76 -28.68 -53.81
N GLN A 18 -7.13 -28.50 -55.09
CA GLN A 18 -7.85 -27.30 -55.55
C GLN A 18 -9.26 -27.19 -54.93
N LEU A 19 -9.96 -28.31 -54.73
CA LEU A 19 -11.27 -28.30 -54.08
C LEU A 19 -11.17 -28.07 -52.56
N MET A 20 -10.16 -28.65 -51.90
CA MET A 20 -9.88 -28.41 -50.47
C MET A 20 -9.43 -26.97 -50.21
N THR A 21 -8.67 -26.35 -51.13
CA THR A 21 -8.29 -24.94 -51.00
C THR A 21 -9.49 -24.00 -51.17
N VAL A 22 -10.44 -24.34 -52.05
CA VAL A 22 -11.72 -23.64 -52.16
C VAL A 22 -12.58 -23.84 -50.91
N GLU A 23 -12.62 -25.05 -50.33
CA GLU A 23 -13.32 -25.32 -49.07
C GLU A 23 -12.65 -24.67 -47.84
N GLN A 24 -11.34 -24.42 -47.86
CA GLN A 24 -10.63 -23.69 -46.79
C GLN A 24 -10.71 -22.16 -46.93
N ALA A 25 -11.12 -21.63 -48.08
CA ALA A 25 -11.35 -20.20 -48.28
C ALA A 25 -12.32 -19.58 -47.25
N PRO A 26 -13.49 -20.16 -46.94
CA PRO A 26 -14.39 -19.62 -45.91
C PRO A 26 -13.77 -19.67 -44.50
N LEU A 27 -13.00 -20.70 -44.16
CA LEU A 27 -12.26 -20.76 -42.89
C LEU A 27 -11.21 -19.64 -42.77
N THR A 28 -10.56 -19.32 -43.89
CA THR A 28 -9.55 -18.24 -43.95
C THR A 28 -10.21 -16.86 -43.83
N ALA A 29 -11.39 -16.69 -44.43
CA ALA A 29 -12.19 -15.48 -44.28
C ALA A 29 -12.63 -15.28 -42.82
N ILE A 30 -13.13 -16.33 -42.15
CA ILE A 30 -13.52 -16.28 -40.74
C ILE A 30 -12.33 -15.95 -39.84
N LYS A 31 -11.17 -16.59 -40.06
CA LYS A 31 -9.92 -16.27 -39.33
C LYS A 31 -9.48 -14.82 -39.52
N LYS A 32 -9.63 -14.27 -40.72
CA LYS A 32 -9.31 -12.86 -41.01
C LYS A 32 -10.26 -11.89 -40.29
N THR A 33 -11.56 -12.19 -40.26
CA THR A 33 -12.51 -11.40 -39.46
C THR A 33 -12.22 -11.51 -37.96
N LEU A 34 -11.86 -12.69 -37.46
CA LEU A 34 -11.55 -12.92 -36.05
C LEU A 34 -10.28 -12.15 -35.62
N SER A 35 -9.23 -12.16 -36.45
CA SER A 35 -8.03 -11.35 -36.24
C SER A 35 -8.32 -9.85 -36.25
N GLY A 36 -9.22 -9.38 -37.13
CA GLY A 36 -9.67 -7.98 -37.16
C GLY A 36 -10.44 -7.58 -35.90
N ILE A 37 -11.33 -8.45 -35.41
CA ILE A 37 -12.07 -8.24 -34.16
C ILE A 37 -11.11 -8.24 -32.96
N GLN A 38 -10.14 -9.15 -32.92
CA GLN A 38 -9.15 -9.22 -31.85
C GLN A 38 -8.24 -7.99 -31.82
N THR A 39 -7.85 -7.47 -32.99
CA THR A 39 -7.10 -6.21 -33.11
C THR A 39 -7.91 -5.03 -32.57
N LYS A 40 -9.20 -4.96 -32.91
CA LYS A 40 -10.12 -3.94 -32.38
C LYS A 40 -10.28 -4.08 -30.86
N LEU A 41 -10.40 -5.31 -30.34
CA LEU A 41 -10.49 -5.57 -28.91
C LEU A 41 -9.22 -5.14 -28.17
N SER A 42 -8.04 -5.45 -28.70
CA SER A 42 -6.76 -4.99 -28.13
C SER A 42 -6.61 -3.48 -28.18
N ALA A 43 -7.07 -2.83 -29.26
CA ALA A 43 -7.07 -1.37 -29.36
C ALA A 43 -8.01 -0.73 -28.32
N MET A 44 -9.20 -1.31 -28.09
CA MET A 44 -10.13 -0.85 -27.06
C MET A 44 -9.62 -1.14 -25.65
N GLY A 45 -8.98 -2.28 -25.43
CA GLY A 45 -8.33 -2.59 -24.14
C GLY A 45 -7.18 -1.62 -23.83
N ARG A 46 -6.37 -1.25 -24.83
CA ARG A 46 -5.35 -0.20 -24.69
C ARG A 46 -5.97 1.16 -24.37
N LEU A 47 -7.03 1.55 -25.07
CA LEU A 47 -7.75 2.79 -24.82
C LEU A 47 -8.35 2.83 -23.41
N GLN A 48 -8.98 1.74 -22.97
CA GLN A 48 -9.52 1.59 -21.63
C GLN A 48 -8.43 1.74 -20.56
N SER A 49 -7.28 1.07 -20.75
CA SER A 49 -6.15 1.19 -19.82
C SER A 49 -5.61 2.61 -19.74
N SER A 50 -5.44 3.28 -20.88
CA SER A 50 -5.03 4.69 -20.92
C SER A 50 -6.04 5.61 -20.24
N LEU A 51 -7.33 5.38 -20.44
CA LEU A 51 -8.39 6.17 -19.80
C LEU A 51 -8.47 5.91 -18.29
N SER A 52 -8.27 4.67 -17.85
CA SER A 52 -8.21 4.31 -16.43
C SER A 52 -7.00 4.95 -15.73
N ALA A 53 -5.84 4.97 -16.39
CA ALA A 53 -4.65 5.66 -15.89
C ALA A 53 -4.89 7.18 -15.80
N PHE A 54 -5.52 7.78 -16.82
CA PHE A 54 -5.90 9.19 -16.80
C PHE A 54 -6.90 9.51 -15.69
N GLN A 55 -7.94 8.69 -15.53
CA GLN A 55 -8.92 8.83 -14.44
C GLN A 55 -8.25 8.76 -13.08
N SER A 56 -7.31 7.83 -12.90
CA SER A 56 -6.57 7.67 -11.64
C SER A 56 -5.70 8.91 -11.35
N ALA A 57 -5.01 9.44 -12.36
CA ALA A 57 -4.22 10.66 -12.24
C ALA A 57 -5.10 11.88 -11.92
N ALA A 58 -6.23 12.03 -12.61
CA ALA A 58 -7.20 13.09 -12.35
C ALA A 58 -7.78 12.98 -10.93
N LYS A 59 -8.13 11.78 -10.47
CA LYS A 59 -8.61 11.55 -9.10
C LYS A 59 -7.54 11.89 -8.06
N SER A 60 -6.28 11.56 -8.32
CA SER A 60 -5.15 11.94 -7.47
C SER A 60 -5.00 13.46 -7.37
N LEU A 61 -5.20 14.16 -8.49
CA LEU A 61 -5.14 15.62 -8.55
C LEU A 61 -6.36 16.30 -7.89
N MET A 62 -7.51 15.65 -7.89
CA MET A 62 -8.74 16.16 -7.25
C MET A 62 -8.76 15.95 -5.73
N GLN A 63 -7.81 15.21 -5.15
CA GLN A 63 -7.74 15.09 -3.69
C GLN A 63 -7.24 16.40 -3.08
N ALA A 64 -8.07 17.02 -2.24
CA ALA A 64 -7.76 18.28 -1.57
C ALA A 64 -6.48 18.18 -0.70
N ASP A 65 -6.22 17.00 -0.11
CA ASP A 65 -5.01 16.73 0.68
C ASP A 65 -3.71 16.87 -0.12
N ALA A 66 -3.75 16.71 -1.46
CA ALA A 66 -2.57 16.91 -2.31
C ALA A 66 -2.18 18.40 -2.46
N TRP A 67 -3.11 19.31 -2.15
CA TRP A 67 -2.92 20.75 -2.27
C TRP A 67 -2.68 21.44 -0.93
N ASP A 68 -3.12 20.83 0.18
CA ASP A 68 -2.88 21.29 1.55
C ASP A 68 -1.62 20.63 2.16
N VAL A 69 -0.56 20.54 1.34
CA VAL A 69 0.72 19.97 1.76
C VAL A 69 1.56 21.07 2.38
N ASN A 70 1.45 21.19 3.70
CA ASN A 70 2.23 22.16 4.44
C ASN A 70 3.59 21.54 4.79
N LYS A 71 4.66 22.26 4.46
CA LYS A 71 6.03 21.83 4.75
C LYS A 71 6.48 22.48 6.06
N ALA A 72 6.71 21.67 7.09
CA ALA A 72 7.38 22.13 8.30
C ALA A 72 8.90 22.05 8.10
N THR A 73 9.60 23.14 8.40
CA THR A 73 11.07 23.19 8.43
C THR A 73 11.51 23.56 9.84
N SER A 74 12.43 22.78 10.41
CA SER A 74 13.04 23.08 11.71
C SER A 74 14.39 23.73 11.49
N SER A 75 14.74 24.72 12.34
CA SER A 75 16.07 25.32 12.34
C SER A 75 17.15 24.40 12.91
N ASP A 76 16.77 23.39 13.71
CA ASP A 76 17.66 22.36 14.24
C ASP A 76 16.97 20.99 14.19
N GLU A 77 17.20 20.26 13.08
CA GLU A 77 16.61 18.94 12.87
C GLU A 77 17.19 17.86 13.81
N ALA A 78 18.36 18.09 14.41
CA ALA A 78 18.96 17.15 15.37
C ALA A 78 18.27 17.25 16.74
N ALA A 79 17.80 18.45 17.11
CA ALA A 79 17.05 18.68 18.34
C ALA A 79 15.56 18.39 18.16
N VAL A 80 14.93 18.88 17.10
CA VAL A 80 13.48 18.74 16.87
C VAL A 80 13.19 18.56 15.37
N LYS A 81 12.56 17.43 15.04
CA LYS A 81 12.00 17.21 13.70
C LYS A 81 10.49 17.48 13.73
N ALA A 82 10.05 18.43 12.92
CA ALA A 82 8.64 18.77 12.78
C ALA A 82 8.10 18.27 11.43
N THR A 83 6.89 17.74 11.43
CA THR A 83 6.14 17.37 10.22
C THR A 83 4.79 18.05 10.27
N ALA A 84 4.42 18.74 9.19
CA ALA A 84 3.09 19.33 9.08
C ALA A 84 2.15 18.35 8.39
N GLY A 85 0.95 18.16 8.97
CA GLY A 85 -0.16 17.42 8.37
C GLY A 85 -1.10 18.35 7.59
N SER A 86 -2.14 17.77 6.99
CA SER A 86 -3.21 18.55 6.36
C SER A 86 -3.90 19.45 7.39
N GLY A 87 -4.17 20.70 7.02
CA GLY A 87 -4.74 21.71 7.92
C GLY A 87 -3.77 22.38 8.90
N ALA A 88 -2.46 22.15 8.79
CA ALA A 88 -1.49 22.84 9.65
C ALA A 88 -1.49 24.35 9.39
N ILE A 89 -1.63 25.20 10.41
CA ILE A 89 -1.63 26.66 10.20
C ILE A 89 -0.22 27.13 9.85
N THR A 90 -0.08 27.80 8.70
CA THR A 90 1.18 28.41 8.27
C THR A 90 1.59 29.50 9.26
N GLY A 91 2.77 29.36 9.85
CA GLY A 91 3.30 30.31 10.82
C GLY A 91 4.71 29.95 11.27
N VAL A 92 5.39 30.91 11.88
CA VAL A 92 6.67 30.69 12.56
C VAL A 92 6.36 30.35 14.01
N TYR A 93 6.91 29.25 14.50
CA TYR A 93 6.72 28.78 15.87
C TYR A 93 8.07 28.71 16.57
N ASP A 94 8.20 29.42 17.69
CA ASP A 94 9.38 29.34 18.54
C ASP A 94 9.23 28.18 19.53
N LEU A 95 10.07 27.15 19.37
CA LEU A 95 10.13 26.01 20.28
C LEU A 95 11.40 26.05 21.12
N VAL A 96 11.22 25.99 22.45
CA VAL A 96 12.31 25.81 23.41
C VAL A 96 12.15 24.46 24.08
N VAL A 97 13.16 23.58 23.92
CA VAL A 97 13.16 22.25 24.56
C VAL A 97 13.83 22.37 25.92
N ASN A 98 13.06 22.47 27.00
CA ASN A 98 13.60 22.57 28.36
C ASN A 98 14.04 21.22 28.94
N ARG A 99 13.30 20.15 28.65
CA ARG A 99 13.60 18.80 29.17
C ARG A 99 13.04 17.73 28.24
N LEU A 100 13.87 16.74 27.91
CA LEU A 100 13.42 15.58 27.14
C LEU A 100 12.54 14.68 28.02
N ALA A 101 11.57 14.03 27.38
CA ALA A 101 10.84 12.95 28.02
C ALA A 101 11.81 11.79 28.32
N GLN A 102 11.86 11.36 29.57
CA GLN A 102 12.69 10.24 30.02
C GLN A 102 11.79 9.09 30.48
N ARG A 103 12.27 7.86 30.32
CA ARG A 103 11.59 6.67 30.85
C ARG A 103 11.83 6.57 32.36
N GLN A 104 10.79 6.21 33.10
CA GLN A 104 10.90 5.92 34.53
C GLN A 104 11.53 4.53 34.73
N THR A 105 12.59 4.47 35.54
CA THR A 105 13.24 3.21 35.97
C THR A 105 13.19 3.15 37.48
N LEU A 106 12.58 2.09 38.03
CA LEU A 106 12.57 1.80 39.47
C LEU A 106 13.50 0.63 39.73
N ALA A 107 14.39 0.79 40.70
CA ALA A 107 15.22 -0.29 41.23
C ALA A 107 14.79 -0.58 42.67
N SER A 108 14.73 -1.85 43.04
CA SER A 108 14.54 -2.26 44.42
C SER A 108 15.76 -1.87 45.27
N PRO A 109 15.59 -1.58 46.57
CA PRO A 109 16.73 -1.46 47.48
C PRO A 109 17.57 -2.76 47.51
N SER A 110 18.83 -2.67 47.93
CA SER A 110 19.72 -3.83 48.04
C SER A 110 19.21 -4.83 49.08
N LEU A 111 18.98 -6.08 48.67
CA LEU A 111 18.72 -7.19 49.59
C LEU A 111 20.04 -7.78 50.09
N ALA A 112 20.07 -8.23 51.34
CA ALA A 112 21.27 -8.78 51.99
C ALA A 112 21.76 -10.12 51.37
N SER A 113 20.88 -10.88 50.74
CA SER A 113 21.19 -12.13 50.04
C SER A 113 20.10 -12.48 49.02
N ALA A 114 20.42 -13.33 48.03
CA ALA A 114 19.45 -13.80 47.01
C ALA A 114 18.27 -14.59 47.60
N THR A 115 18.38 -15.05 48.84
CA THR A 115 17.38 -15.84 49.58
C THR A 115 16.63 -15.03 50.63
N THR A 116 16.88 -13.71 50.74
CA THR A 116 16.18 -12.86 51.71
C THR A 116 14.71 -12.76 51.34
N VAL A 117 13.83 -13.28 52.20
CA VAL A 117 12.38 -13.20 52.05
C VAL A 117 11.94 -11.73 52.20
N VAL A 118 11.41 -11.16 51.13
CA VAL A 118 10.93 -9.76 51.06
C VAL A 118 9.54 -9.54 51.69
N GLY A 119 8.96 -10.56 52.31
CA GLY A 119 7.59 -10.56 52.82
C GLY A 119 6.58 -10.91 51.72
N GLY A 120 5.31 -11.09 52.12
CA GLY A 120 4.18 -11.33 51.22
C GLY A 120 3.25 -10.12 51.13
N GLY A 121 2.59 -9.96 50.00
CA GLY A 121 1.64 -8.87 49.75
C GLY A 121 1.29 -8.74 48.27
N THR A 122 0.30 -7.93 47.95
CA THR A 122 -0.08 -7.66 46.56
C THR A 122 0.74 -6.49 46.01
N LEU A 123 1.53 -6.75 44.98
CA LEU A 123 2.21 -5.69 44.23
C LEU A 123 1.24 -5.12 43.19
N ARG A 124 0.92 -3.83 43.31
CA ARG A 124 0.08 -3.10 42.37
C ARG A 124 0.92 -2.11 41.56
N ILE A 125 0.88 -2.25 40.24
CA ILE A 125 1.59 -1.39 39.29
C ILE A 125 0.53 -0.59 38.53
N GLN A 126 0.54 0.73 38.72
CA GLN A 126 -0.37 1.65 38.06
C GLN A 126 0.41 2.81 37.44
N LEU A 127 0.02 3.22 36.23
CA LEU A 127 0.58 4.40 35.59
C LEU A 127 -0.07 5.65 36.17
N GLY A 128 0.74 6.66 36.46
CA GLY A 128 0.24 7.90 37.05
C GLY A 128 1.34 8.92 37.23
N THR A 129 0.97 10.01 37.89
CA THR A 129 1.87 11.11 38.26
C THR A 129 2.14 11.01 39.75
N TYR A 130 3.41 10.94 40.14
CA TYR A 130 3.82 10.93 41.54
C TYR A 130 4.39 12.30 41.91
N ASP A 131 3.79 12.94 42.91
CA ASP A 131 4.35 14.14 43.52
C ASP A 131 5.25 13.76 44.70
N SER A 132 6.55 13.99 44.55
CA SER A 132 7.55 13.73 45.60
C SER A 132 7.49 14.72 46.77
N GLY A 133 6.86 15.89 46.59
CA GLY A 133 6.71 16.90 47.65
C GLY A 133 5.51 16.62 48.57
N GLY A 134 4.40 16.17 48.00
CA GLY A 134 3.17 15.82 48.73
C GLY A 134 3.01 14.33 49.06
N ASN A 135 3.91 13.46 48.60
CA ASN A 135 3.79 12.00 48.70
C ASN A 135 2.47 11.43 48.13
N THR A 136 1.88 12.14 47.17
CA THR A 136 0.60 11.79 46.56
C THR A 136 0.78 11.19 45.17
N PHE A 137 0.15 10.05 44.94
CA PHE A 137 0.06 9.42 43.63
C PHE A 137 -1.30 9.73 42.99
N THR A 138 -1.29 10.25 41.77
CA THR A 138 -2.49 10.45 40.96
C THR A 138 -2.48 9.49 39.78
N ALA A 139 -3.42 8.55 39.75
CA ALA A 139 -3.55 7.59 38.67
C ALA A 139 -3.88 8.27 37.33
N LYS A 140 -3.28 7.77 36.25
CA LYS A 140 -3.62 8.21 34.89
C LYS A 140 -4.99 7.62 34.50
N PRO A 141 -5.96 8.43 34.06
CA PRO A 141 -7.23 7.92 33.55
C PRO A 141 -7.00 6.95 32.39
N ASP A 142 -7.87 5.95 32.27
CA ASP A 142 -7.86 4.93 31.21
C ASP A 142 -6.63 4.01 31.19
N THR A 143 -5.94 3.84 32.32
CA THR A 143 -4.89 2.82 32.47
C THR A 143 -5.36 1.67 33.34
N THR A 144 -5.19 0.44 32.86
CA THR A 144 -5.46 -0.77 33.62
C THR A 144 -4.36 -1.01 34.64
N GLU A 145 -4.76 -1.30 35.86
CA GLU A 145 -3.86 -1.64 36.95
C GLU A 145 -3.42 -3.10 36.86
N ALA A 146 -2.13 -3.35 37.05
CA ALA A 146 -1.59 -4.70 37.11
C ALA A 146 -1.35 -5.09 38.57
N SER A 147 -2.00 -6.16 39.03
CA SER A 147 -1.80 -6.72 40.36
C SER A 147 -1.10 -8.07 40.30
N ILE A 148 -0.03 -8.24 41.06
CA ILE A 148 0.66 -9.51 41.27
C ILE A 148 0.44 -9.90 42.74
N THR A 149 -0.09 -11.11 42.97
CA THR A 149 -0.33 -11.69 44.31
C THR A 149 0.65 -12.82 44.55
#